data_AF-A0A929VDB8-F1
#
_entry.id   AF-A0A929VDB8-F1
#
_cell.length_a   1.000
_cell.length_b   1.000
_cell.length_c   1.000
_cell.angle_alpha   90.00
_cell.angle_beta   90.00
_cell.angle_gamma   90.00
#
_symmetry.space_group_name_H-M   'P 1'
#
loop_
_entity.id
_entity.type
_entity.pdbx_description
1 polymer ?
#
loop_
_entity_poly.entity_id
_entity_poly.type
_entity_poly.pdbx_seq_one_letter_code
_entity_poly.pdbx_strand_id
1 'polypeptide(L)'
;MWNRPGKEPFMGVLYAHRGLFDHSAGIPENSLAAFRRAVDAGYGIELDVQLTADGVPVVFHDGTLARMARGESTKEKGSAAERPKEGASSSDVPETPEVSGR
;
A
#
# COMPACT_ATOMS: atom_id res chain seq x y z
N MET A 1 -27.34 -6.67 17.72
CA MET A 1 -26.33 -7.71 17.41
C MET A 1 -26.26 -7.81 15.90
N TRP A 2 -25.14 -7.37 15.29
CA TRP A 2 -25.01 -7.32 13.82
C TRP A 2 -25.02 -8.74 13.24
N ASN A 3 -25.79 -8.95 12.17
CA ASN A 3 -25.80 -10.20 11.39
C ASN A 3 -24.46 -10.34 10.65
N ARG A 4 -23.41 -10.80 11.35
CA ARG A 4 -22.11 -11.06 10.71
C ARG A 4 -22.25 -12.35 9.91
N PRO A 5 -22.05 -12.32 8.57
CA PRO A 5 -22.02 -13.54 7.79
C PRO A 5 -20.94 -14.48 8.32
N GLY A 6 -21.18 -15.78 8.20
CA GLY A 6 -20.24 -16.79 8.63
C GLY A 6 -18.97 -16.80 7.77
N LYS A 7 -17.90 -17.40 8.29
CA LYS A 7 -16.57 -17.39 7.66
C LYS A 7 -16.38 -18.49 6.61
N GLU A 8 -17.38 -19.34 6.43
CA GLU A 8 -17.33 -20.56 5.62
C GLU A 8 -16.86 -20.31 4.19
N PRO A 9 -17.26 -19.23 3.48
CA PRO A 9 -16.75 -18.94 2.13
C PRO A 9 -15.24 -18.67 2.06
N PHE A 10 -14.61 -18.37 3.19
CA PHE A 10 -13.21 -17.96 3.30
C PHE A 10 -12.30 -19.05 3.87
N MET A 11 -12.87 -20.17 4.31
CA MET A 11 -12.13 -21.31 4.84
C MET A 11 -11.46 -22.12 3.72
N GLY A 12 -10.25 -22.63 3.97
CA GLY A 12 -9.50 -23.42 2.99
C GLY A 12 -8.80 -22.60 1.90
N VAL A 13 -8.89 -21.27 1.96
CA VAL A 13 -8.16 -20.34 1.09
C VAL A 13 -6.87 -19.91 1.78
N LEU A 14 -5.76 -19.89 1.04
CA LEU A 14 -4.52 -19.26 1.49
C LEU A 14 -4.55 -17.77 1.09
N TYR A 15 -4.06 -16.91 1.98
CA TYR A 15 -4.04 -15.46 1.76
C TYR A 15 -2.61 -14.96 1.64
N ALA A 16 -2.34 -14.21 0.58
CA ALA A 16 -1.08 -13.51 0.38
C ALA A 16 -1.10 -12.23 1.23
N HIS A 17 -0.30 -12.22 2.30
CA HIS A 17 -0.10 -11.08 3.19
C HIS A 17 0.53 -9.92 2.41
N ARG A 18 -0.21 -8.82 2.25
CA ARG A 18 0.13 -7.67 1.40
C ARG A 18 0.34 -7.99 -0.08
N GLY A 19 -0.35 -9.02 -0.58
CA GLY A 19 -0.19 -9.55 -1.93
C GLY A 19 1.03 -10.46 -2.10
N LEU A 20 1.19 -11.05 -3.27
CA LEU A 20 2.32 -11.94 -3.59
C LEU A 20 3.50 -11.10 -4.07
N PHE A 21 4.10 -10.34 -3.15
CA PHE A 21 5.22 -9.44 -3.42
C PHE A 21 6.55 -10.19 -3.51
N ASP A 22 7.55 -9.55 -4.13
CA ASP A 22 8.88 -10.12 -4.30
C ASP A 22 9.90 -9.00 -4.46
N HIS A 23 10.69 -8.77 -3.41
CA HIS A 23 11.73 -7.75 -3.41
C HIS A 23 12.81 -7.99 -4.46
N SER A 24 13.14 -9.25 -4.77
CA SER A 24 14.18 -9.60 -5.74
C SER A 24 13.76 -9.30 -7.17
N ALA A 25 12.46 -9.42 -7.45
CA ALA A 25 11.85 -9.06 -8.73
C ALA A 25 11.40 -7.58 -8.78
N GLY A 26 11.67 -6.78 -7.75
CA GLY A 26 11.27 -5.38 -7.68
C GLY A 26 9.75 -5.18 -7.55
N ILE A 27 9.03 -6.14 -6.99
CA ILE A 27 7.57 -6.12 -6.81
C ILE A 27 7.28 -5.76 -5.35
N PRO A 28 6.83 -4.53 -5.05
CA PRO A 28 6.60 -4.09 -3.68
C PRO A 28 5.37 -4.76 -3.05
N GLU A 29 5.38 -4.90 -1.72
CA GLU A 29 4.19 -5.20 -0.93
C GLU A 29 3.09 -4.14 -1.15
N ASN A 30 1.83 -4.51 -0.93
CA ASN A 30 0.68 -3.60 -1.04
C ASN A 30 0.58 -2.89 -2.41
N SER A 31 1.06 -3.53 -3.47
CA SER A 31 1.05 -3.00 -4.84
C SER A 31 0.09 -3.78 -5.74
N LEU A 32 -0.42 -3.12 -6.78
CA LEU A 32 -1.25 -3.78 -7.81
C LEU A 32 -0.52 -4.96 -8.47
N ALA A 33 0.80 -4.90 -8.62
CA ALA A 33 1.59 -6.00 -9.17
C ALA A 33 1.59 -7.23 -8.24
N ALA A 34 1.77 -7.03 -6.93
CA ALA A 34 1.68 -8.11 -5.94
C ALA A 34 0.27 -8.71 -5.86
N PHE A 35 -0.77 -7.87 -5.98
CA PHE A 35 -2.17 -8.32 -5.97
C PHE A 35 -2.52 -9.14 -7.21
N ARG A 36 -2.11 -8.70 -8.41
CA ARG A 36 -2.30 -9.47 -9.64
C ARG A 36 -1.65 -10.85 -9.55
N ARG A 37 -0.41 -10.93 -9.06
CA ARG A 37 0.27 -12.21 -8.84
C ARG A 37 -0.45 -13.12 -7.86
N ALA A 38 -1.03 -12.57 -6.78
CA ALA A 38 -1.81 -13.35 -5.84
C ALA A 38 -3.07 -13.93 -6.50
N VAL A 39 -3.79 -13.12 -7.29
CA VAL A 39 -4.96 -13.58 -8.06
C VAL A 39 -4.57 -14.67 -9.07
N ASP A 40 -3.52 -14.45 -9.85
CA ASP A 40 -3.05 -15.38 -10.87
C ASP A 40 -2.62 -16.73 -10.26
N ALA A 41 -2.11 -16.70 -9.03
CA ALA A 41 -1.70 -17.90 -8.28
C ALA A 41 -2.82 -18.49 -7.40
N GLY A 42 -4.04 -17.95 -7.45
CA GLY A 42 -5.21 -18.49 -6.75
C GLY A 42 -5.27 -18.20 -5.24
N TYR A 43 -4.56 -17.17 -4.77
CA TYR A 43 -4.59 -16.73 -3.37
C TYR A 43 -5.67 -15.66 -3.14
N GLY A 44 -6.22 -15.65 -1.93
CA GLY A 44 -6.84 -14.43 -1.37
C GLY A 44 -5.78 -13.37 -1.09
N ILE A 45 -6.19 -12.13 -0.85
CA ILE A 45 -5.28 -11.00 -0.59
C ILE A 45 -5.60 -10.39 0.76
N GLU A 46 -4.57 -10.17 1.57
CA GLU A 46 -4.61 -9.27 2.71
C GLU A 46 -3.87 -7.98 2.34
N LEU A 47 -4.32 -6.84 2.89
CA LEU A 47 -3.74 -5.53 2.64
C LEU A 47 -4.00 -4.59 3.82
N ASP A 48 -3.13 -3.60 3.97
CA ASP A 48 -3.22 -2.59 5.03
C ASP A 48 -3.87 -1.31 4.51
N VAL A 49 -4.93 -0.84 5.15
CA VAL A 49 -5.58 0.44 4.82
C VAL A 49 -5.28 1.48 5.91
N GLN A 50 -4.85 2.66 5.49
CA GLN A 50 -4.70 3.84 6.32
C GLN A 50 -5.47 5.03 5.73
N LEU A 51 -5.64 6.11 6.50
CA LEU A 51 -6.22 7.36 6.03
C LEU A 51 -5.12 8.41 5.87
N THR A 52 -5.20 9.19 4.80
CA THR A 52 -4.45 10.44 4.67
C THR A 52 -4.99 11.50 5.64
N ALA A 53 -4.29 12.64 5.74
CA ALA A 53 -4.69 13.75 6.61
C ALA A 53 -6.07 14.35 6.25
N ASP A 54 -6.44 14.29 4.96
CA ASP A 54 -7.73 14.69 4.41
C ASP A 54 -8.77 13.54 4.38
N GLY A 55 -8.44 12.39 4.97
CA GLY A 55 -9.38 11.28 5.17
C GLY A 55 -9.56 10.34 3.96
N VAL A 56 -8.67 10.40 2.97
CA VAL A 56 -8.68 9.51 1.82
C VAL A 56 -8.05 8.15 2.20
N PRO A 57 -8.74 7.02 1.97
CA PRO A 57 -8.15 5.70 2.19
C PRO A 57 -7.00 5.40 1.22
N VAL A 58 -5.90 4.91 1.77
CA VAL A 58 -4.70 4.50 1.03
C VAL A 58 -4.25 3.11 1.47
N VAL A 59 -3.65 2.35 0.54
CA VAL A 59 -3.07 1.04 0.85
C VAL A 59 -1.61 1.22 1.23
N PHE A 60 -1.32 1.17 2.52
CA PHE A 60 0.02 1.39 3.06
C PHE A 60 0.14 0.83 4.47
N HIS A 61 1.27 0.20 4.78
CA HIS A 61 1.45 -0.44 6.09
C HIS A 61 2.08 0.47 7.15
N ASP A 62 3.11 1.22 6.80
CA ASP A 62 3.90 1.94 7.80
C ASP A 62 3.21 3.22 8.27
N GLY A 63 3.47 3.63 9.50
CA GLY A 63 3.07 4.96 9.97
C GLY A 63 3.90 6.11 9.40
N THR A 64 4.95 5.82 8.61
CA THR A 64 5.79 6.83 7.96
C THR A 64 6.19 6.37 6.56
N LEU A 65 6.39 7.32 5.64
CA LEU A 65 6.85 7.00 4.28
C LEU A 65 8.34 6.62 4.21
N ALA A 66 9.11 6.75 5.29
CA ALA A 66 10.58 6.69 5.27
C ALA A 66 11.18 5.40 4.71
N ARG A 67 10.52 4.23 4.89
CA ARG A 67 11.00 2.97 4.32
C ARG A 67 10.82 2.93 2.80
N MET A 68 9.70 3.45 2.31
CA MET A 68 9.26 3.31 0.92
C MET A 68 9.72 4.48 0.04
N ALA A 69 9.86 5.67 0.63
CA ALA A 69 10.25 6.91 -0.05
C ALA A 69 11.76 7.05 -0.28
N ARG A 70 12.55 5.98 -0.11
CA ARG A 70 13.97 5.98 -0.52
C ARG A 70 14.06 5.88 -2.05
N GLY A 71 13.63 6.94 -2.72
CA GLY A 71 13.94 7.21 -4.13
C GLY A 71 15.40 7.65 -4.27
N GLU A 72 15.95 7.41 -5.47
CA GLU A 72 17.32 7.70 -5.88
C GLU A 72 17.77 9.12 -5.48
N SER A 73 18.45 9.22 -4.35
CA SER A 73 19.24 10.40 -3.99
C SER A 73 20.66 9.90 -3.80
N THR A 74 21.53 10.47 -4.63
CA THR A 74 22.99 10.45 -4.50
C THR A 74 23.42 10.40 -3.04
N LYS A 75 24.36 9.50 -2.74
CA LYS A 75 25.07 9.43 -1.44
C LYS A 75 25.78 10.75 -1.16
N GLU A 76 25.07 11.73 -0.62
CA GLU A 76 25.65 12.89 0.05
C GLU A 76 25.40 12.67 1.55
N LYS A 77 26.51 12.57 2.30
CA LYS A 77 26.51 12.32 3.75
C LYS A 77 25.83 13.49 4.48
N GLY A 78 24.91 13.21 5.39
CA GLY A 78 24.32 14.22 6.27
C GLY A 78 23.77 13.61 7.55
N SER A 79 24.21 14.17 8.69
CA SER A 79 23.97 13.73 10.06
C SER A 79 22.50 13.71 10.49
N ALA A 80 22.21 12.90 11.51
CA ALA A 80 20.92 12.81 12.20
C ALA A 80 20.39 14.18 12.67
N ALA A 81 19.10 14.45 12.43
CA ALA A 81 18.33 15.48 13.14
C ALA A 81 16.81 15.24 13.00
N GLU A 82 16.18 15.00 14.16
CA GLU A 82 14.93 15.57 14.69
C GLU A 82 13.67 15.75 13.81
N ARG A 83 12.53 15.34 14.39
CA ARG A 83 11.14 15.56 13.93
C ARG A 83 10.88 17.04 13.56
N PRO A 84 10.38 17.34 12.35
CA PRO A 84 9.68 18.59 12.10
C PRO A 84 8.19 18.44 12.44
N LYS A 85 7.66 19.47 13.11
CA LYS A 85 6.22 19.67 13.29
C LYS A 85 5.54 20.08 11.99
N GLU A 86 4.23 19.86 11.96
CA GLU A 86 3.22 20.17 10.94
C GLU A 86 3.54 21.34 9.98
N GLY A 87 3.20 21.12 8.70
CA GLY A 87 2.91 22.17 7.74
C GLY A 87 3.77 22.14 6.48
N ALA A 88 3.33 21.41 5.44
CA ALA A 88 3.74 21.69 4.07
C ALA A 88 2.69 21.19 3.06
N SER A 89 2.07 22.19 2.43
CA SER A 89 1.29 22.23 1.19
C SER A 89 1.41 21.05 0.22
N SER A 90 0.24 20.63 -0.26
CA SER A 90 0.00 19.65 -1.33
C SER A 90 0.43 20.16 -2.71
N SER A 91 1.37 19.47 -3.34
CA SER A 91 1.41 19.29 -4.79
C SER A 91 2.41 18.18 -5.09
N ASP A 92 1.91 17.10 -5.68
CA ASP A 92 2.61 16.05 -6.44
C ASP A 92 2.12 14.63 -6.07
N VAL A 93 0.84 14.37 -6.34
CA VAL A 93 0.31 13.01 -6.52
C VAL A 93 -0.36 12.98 -7.90
N PRO A 94 -0.02 12.02 -8.78
CA PRO A 94 -0.63 11.94 -10.11
C PRO A 94 -2.09 11.49 -9.99
N GLU A 95 -3.01 12.33 -10.45
CA GLU A 95 -4.44 12.01 -10.59
C GLU A 95 -4.64 10.95 -11.68
N THR A 96 -5.46 9.94 -11.39
CA THR A 96 -5.86 8.91 -12.36
C THR A 96 -6.88 9.48 -13.36
N PRO A 97 -6.79 9.18 -14.66
CA PRO A 97 -7.78 9.66 -15.62
C PRO A 97 -9.10 8.90 -15.46
N GLU A 98 -10.20 9.64 -15.45
CA GLU A 98 -11.56 9.11 -15.48
C GLU A 98 -11.80 8.31 -16.77
N VAL A 99 -12.37 7.10 -16.63
CA VAL A 99 -12.93 6.34 -17.76
C VAL A 99 -14.40 6.71 -17.88
N SER A 100 -14.75 7.48 -18.93
CA SER A 100 -16.14 7.69 -19.32
C SER A 100 -16.67 6.46 -20.04
N GLY A 101 -17.80 5.95 -19.60
CA GLY A 101 -18.47 4.81 -20.21
C GLY A 101 -18.93 5.06 -21.66
N ARG A 102 -19.00 3.96 -22.40
CA ARG A 102 -20.03 3.65 -23.40
C ARG A 102 -20.24 2.14 -23.41
#